data_AF-A0A7S3MHR0-F1
#
_entry.id   AF-A0A7S3MHR0-F1
#
_cell.length_a   1.000
_cell.length_b   1.000
_cell.length_c   1.000
_cell.angle_alpha   90.00
_cell.angle_beta   90.00
_cell.angle_gamma   90.00
#
_symmetry.space_group_name_H-M   'P 1'
#
loop_
_entity.id
_entity.type
_entity.pdbx_description
1 polymer ?
#
loop_
_entity_poly.entity_id
_entity_poly.type
_entity_poly.pdbx_seq_one_letter_code
_entity_poly.pdbx_strand_id
1 'polypeptide(L)'
;FLAVKMLPKEFALESVRAKGHVMGTPEKAFACAAMGAVGGLIIGLITEYYTSHTYIPVRELATACKSGAAVNVIFGMALGYKSCIIPVFVLAANIYVAFSLCDLYGIALAALGMLSTLATGLTIDGFGPISDNAGGLAELAEFPPEVRERTDALDAAGNTTAAIGKGFAIGSAALVSLALYGAFVVRLKSLDVDVDLSGVNVLEPITFAFLLIGSMIPYWFAALTMKSVGKAAGEMVEEVKRQFSLTDSQGKTILTGSTEIKPDYDRCISISTKSSLKEMIAPGALVIGSPLVAGTFFGVQAVFGLLTGSLVSSVQLAISMSNSGGAWDNCKKYIKGGHSDDPELRYVKNPKTEVEKAAAGKAREAHDAAVQGDTVGDPFKDTSGPALNIVMKLQAIVSLVFAAYFSACGKG
;
A
#
# COMPACT_ATOMS: atom_id res chain seq x y z
N PHE A 1 22.75 6.33 22.38
CA PHE A 1 24.21 6.39 22.16
C PHE A 1 24.58 7.31 21.00
N LEU A 2 24.21 7.01 19.75
CA LEU A 2 24.59 7.81 18.57
C LEU A 2 24.21 9.30 18.71
N ALA A 3 22.97 9.60 19.12
CA ALA A 3 22.53 10.98 19.33
C ALA A 3 23.44 11.74 20.30
N VAL A 4 23.74 11.17 21.47
CA VAL A 4 24.59 11.80 22.50
C VAL A 4 26.06 11.95 22.04
N LYS A 5 26.56 11.03 21.21
CA LYS A 5 27.97 11.02 20.78
C LYS A 5 28.23 11.86 19.53
N MET A 6 27.24 11.96 18.62
CA MET A 6 27.41 12.60 17.32
C MET A 6 26.78 13.99 17.22
N LEU A 7 25.82 14.32 18.09
CA LEU A 7 25.21 15.65 18.12
C LEU A 7 25.86 16.53 19.20
N PRO A 8 26.00 17.84 18.95
CA PRO A 8 26.42 18.78 19.99
C PRO A 8 25.37 18.85 21.10
N LYS A 9 25.76 19.33 22.29
CA LYS A 9 24.86 19.47 23.46
C LYS A 9 23.60 20.26 23.12
N GLU A 10 23.73 21.28 22.28
CA GLU A 10 22.63 22.05 21.72
C GLU A 10 22.95 22.41 20.27
N PHE A 11 21.93 22.52 19.42
CA PHE A 11 22.03 22.99 18.04
C PHE A 11 20.81 23.78 17.63
N ALA A 12 21.00 24.77 16.76
CA ALA A 12 19.93 25.60 16.22
C ALA A 12 19.34 24.97 14.95
N LEU A 13 18.02 24.89 14.87
CA LEU A 13 17.27 24.44 13.70
C LEU A 13 16.41 25.60 13.19
N GLU A 14 16.40 25.83 11.89
CA GLU A 14 15.49 26.82 11.31
C GLU A 14 14.03 26.41 11.55
N SER A 15 13.22 27.32 12.12
CA SER A 15 11.83 27.03 12.44
C SER A 15 10.90 27.44 11.31
N VAL A 16 9.91 26.59 11.03
CA VAL A 16 8.78 27.02 10.18
C VAL A 16 7.64 27.66 10.96
N ARG A 17 7.58 27.47 12.28
CA ARG A 17 6.50 27.99 13.15
C ARG A 17 6.75 29.40 13.68
N ALA A 18 8.00 29.77 13.86
CA ALA A 18 8.39 31.06 14.44
C ALA A 18 9.55 31.68 13.67
N LYS A 19 9.69 33.00 13.74
CA LYS A 19 10.88 33.68 13.23
C LYS A 19 12.10 33.27 14.07
N GLY A 20 13.16 32.80 13.42
CA GLY A 20 14.40 32.39 14.08
C GLY A 20 14.58 30.88 14.16
N HIS A 21 15.20 30.41 15.24
CA HIS A 21 15.62 29.02 15.38
C HIS A 21 14.95 28.32 16.58
N VAL A 22 14.66 27.04 16.42
CA VAL A 22 14.31 26.12 17.51
C VAL A 22 15.58 25.43 17.99
N MET A 23 15.80 25.42 19.31
CA MET A 23 16.95 24.72 19.91
C MET A 23 16.66 23.23 20.07
N GLY A 24 17.40 22.42 19.30
CA GLY A 24 17.46 20.97 19.43
C GLY A 24 18.51 20.53 20.45
N THR A 25 18.27 19.38 21.06
CA THR A 25 19.25 18.68 21.90
C THR A 25 19.36 17.22 21.46
N PRO A 26 20.43 16.50 21.80
CA PRO A 26 20.56 15.08 21.50
C PRO A 26 19.38 14.23 22.01
N GLU A 27 18.84 14.55 23.18
CA GLU A 27 17.71 13.85 23.80
C GLU A 27 16.43 14.05 22.99
N LYS A 28 16.15 15.29 22.56
CA LYS A 28 14.98 15.59 21.72
C LYS A 28 15.07 14.89 20.36
N ALA A 29 16.25 14.92 19.73
CA ALA A 29 16.51 14.24 18.46
C ALA A 29 16.34 12.72 18.59
N PHE A 30 16.89 12.14 19.65
CA PHE A 30 16.70 10.72 19.98
C PHE A 30 15.21 10.38 20.17
N ALA A 31 14.48 11.19 20.95
CA ALA A 31 13.05 10.97 21.18
C ALA A 31 12.26 11.01 19.86
N CYS A 32 12.55 11.92 18.94
CA CYS A 32 11.92 11.96 17.62
C CYS A 32 12.13 10.66 16.84
N ALA A 33 13.39 10.20 16.74
CA ALA A 33 13.72 8.96 16.04
C ALA A 33 13.11 7.72 16.72
N ALA A 34 13.16 7.65 18.05
CA ALA A 34 12.59 6.55 18.82
C ALA A 34 11.07 6.46 18.66
N MET A 35 10.36 7.59 18.70
CA MET A 35 8.91 7.65 18.44
C MET A 35 8.57 7.18 17.03
N GLY A 36 9.38 7.55 16.04
CA GLY A 36 9.29 7.02 14.69
C GLY A 36 9.38 5.49 14.63
N ALA A 37 10.41 4.92 15.27
CA ALA A 37 10.64 3.47 15.33
C ALA A 37 9.49 2.73 16.05
N VAL A 38 9.07 3.22 17.22
CA VAL A 38 7.96 2.63 17.98
C VAL A 38 6.65 2.75 17.22
N GLY A 39 6.38 3.90 16.58
CA GLY A 39 5.20 4.07 15.75
C GLY A 39 5.17 3.11 14.57
N GLY A 40 6.32 2.86 13.93
CA GLY A 40 6.44 1.84 12.88
C GLY A 40 6.08 0.44 13.38
N LEU A 41 6.62 0.05 14.55
CA LEU A 41 6.28 -1.23 15.19
C LEU A 41 4.79 -1.36 15.48
N ILE A 42 4.16 -0.32 16.04
CA ILE A 42 2.71 -0.34 16.33
C ILE A 42 1.91 -0.48 15.04
N ILE A 43 2.26 0.27 13.98
CA ILE A 43 1.60 0.14 12.66
C ILE A 43 1.74 -1.28 12.12
N GLY A 44 2.92 -1.90 12.24
CA GLY A 44 3.14 -3.29 11.86
C GLY A 44 2.23 -4.26 12.61
N LEU A 45 2.18 -4.17 13.95
CA LEU A 45 1.35 -5.04 14.80
C LEU A 45 -0.16 -4.89 14.50
N ILE A 46 -0.63 -3.67 14.28
CA ILE A 46 -2.02 -3.45 13.90
C ILE A 46 -2.31 -4.01 12.50
N THR A 47 -1.35 -3.85 11.57
CA THR A 47 -1.48 -4.41 10.22
C THR A 47 -1.56 -5.94 10.26
N GLU A 48 -0.71 -6.58 11.06
CA GLU A 48 -0.78 -8.03 11.32
C GLU A 48 -2.15 -8.44 11.87
N TYR A 49 -2.67 -7.74 12.89
CA TYR A 49 -3.97 -8.05 13.49
C TYR A 49 -5.13 -8.03 12.47
N TYR A 50 -5.10 -7.09 11.51
CA TYR A 50 -6.15 -6.97 10.50
C TYR A 50 -5.95 -7.88 9.28
N THR A 51 -4.74 -8.39 9.05
CA THR A 51 -4.43 -9.14 7.82
C THR A 51 -4.12 -10.61 8.07
N SER A 52 -3.68 -11.02 9.25
CA SER A 52 -3.40 -12.42 9.55
C SER A 52 -4.67 -13.21 9.88
N HIS A 53 -4.75 -14.42 9.33
CA HIS A 53 -5.84 -15.38 9.58
C HIS A 53 -5.84 -15.98 10.99
N THR A 54 -4.81 -15.72 11.79
CA THR A 54 -4.78 -16.09 13.21
C THR A 54 -5.76 -15.26 14.03
N TYR A 55 -6.11 -14.06 13.58
CA TYR A 55 -6.94 -13.11 14.32
C TYR A 55 -8.39 -13.06 13.86
N ILE A 56 -9.22 -12.50 14.73
CA ILE A 56 -10.67 -12.37 14.55
C ILE A 56 -11.06 -11.65 13.24
N PRO A 57 -10.45 -10.52 12.82
CA PRO A 57 -10.93 -9.77 11.65
C PRO A 57 -10.98 -10.60 10.36
N VAL A 58 -9.93 -11.39 10.10
CA VAL A 58 -9.88 -12.25 8.90
C VAL A 58 -10.78 -13.48 9.02
N ARG A 59 -10.97 -14.00 10.24
CA ARG A 59 -11.90 -15.12 10.49
C ARG A 59 -13.36 -14.71 10.36
N GLU A 60 -13.71 -13.48 10.76
CA GLU A 60 -15.01 -12.88 10.49
C GLU A 60 -15.23 -12.72 8.98
N LEU A 61 -14.21 -12.27 8.24
CA LEU A 61 -14.23 -12.18 6.79
C LEU A 61 -14.43 -13.54 6.10
N ALA A 62 -13.78 -14.59 6.61
CA ALA A 62 -13.99 -15.97 6.15
C ALA A 62 -15.41 -16.45 6.44
N THR A 63 -15.96 -16.11 7.61
CA THR A 63 -17.36 -16.44 7.95
C THR A 63 -18.34 -15.75 7.02
N ALA A 64 -18.06 -14.51 6.61
CA ALA A 64 -18.86 -13.78 5.63
C ALA A 64 -18.93 -14.47 4.25
N CYS A 65 -17.95 -15.30 3.89
CA CYS A 65 -17.97 -16.07 2.63
C CYS A 65 -19.14 -17.05 2.53
N LYS A 66 -19.70 -17.49 3.66
CA LYS A 66 -20.89 -18.36 3.68
C LYS A 66 -22.11 -17.71 3.03
N SER A 67 -22.15 -16.38 3.03
CA SER A 67 -23.21 -15.59 2.40
C SER A 67 -22.88 -15.17 0.95
N GLY A 68 -21.75 -15.65 0.41
CA GLY A 68 -21.31 -15.38 -0.96
C GLY A 68 -20.36 -14.20 -1.10
N ALA A 69 -19.86 -14.02 -2.33
CA ALA A 69 -18.79 -13.07 -2.64
C ALA A 69 -19.16 -11.60 -2.37
N ALA A 70 -20.41 -11.21 -2.60
CA ALA A 70 -20.84 -9.82 -2.37
C ALA A 70 -20.68 -9.41 -0.89
N VAL A 71 -21.07 -10.29 0.04
CA VAL A 71 -20.91 -10.04 1.47
C VAL A 71 -19.43 -10.05 1.86
N ASN A 72 -18.64 -10.98 1.31
CA ASN A 72 -17.19 -11.00 1.51
C ASN A 72 -16.52 -9.68 1.06
N VAL A 73 -16.88 -9.13 -0.09
CA VAL A 73 -16.34 -7.84 -0.57
C VAL A 73 -16.77 -6.68 0.35
N ILE A 74 -18.02 -6.65 0.81
CA ILE A 74 -18.50 -5.62 1.75
C ILE A 74 -17.69 -5.66 3.06
N PHE A 75 -17.52 -6.85 3.64
CA PHE A 75 -16.77 -7.03 4.88
C PHE A 75 -15.29 -6.69 4.73
N GLY A 76 -14.66 -7.08 3.61
CA GLY A 76 -13.25 -6.79 3.37
C GLY A 76 -12.97 -5.30 3.18
N MET A 77 -13.86 -4.56 2.51
CA MET A 77 -13.76 -3.09 2.43
C MET A 77 -13.93 -2.44 3.82
N ALA A 78 -14.95 -2.86 4.57
CA ALA A 78 -15.19 -2.35 5.93
C ALA A 78 -13.99 -2.61 6.87
N LEU A 79 -13.37 -3.79 6.76
CA LEU A 79 -12.16 -4.16 7.48
C LEU A 79 -11.01 -3.20 7.15
N GLY A 80 -10.76 -2.92 5.88
CA GLY A 80 -9.71 -1.98 5.45
C GLY A 80 -9.94 -0.58 6.00
N TYR A 81 -11.16 -0.06 5.92
CA TYR A 81 -11.51 1.26 6.48
C TYR A 81 -11.31 1.30 8.00
N LYS A 82 -11.72 0.25 8.72
CA LYS A 82 -11.52 0.15 10.17
C LYS A 82 -10.03 0.05 10.55
N SER A 83 -9.22 -0.62 9.72
CA SER A 83 -7.79 -0.81 9.97
C SER A 83 -6.97 0.49 9.95
N CYS A 84 -7.49 1.57 9.35
CA CYS A 84 -6.81 2.86 9.26
C CYS A 84 -6.78 3.63 10.59
N ILE A 85 -7.74 3.36 11.50
CA ILE A 85 -8.00 4.20 12.67
C ILE A 85 -6.76 4.33 13.57
N ILE A 86 -6.20 3.20 14.02
CA ILE A 86 -5.06 3.22 14.94
C ILE A 86 -3.78 3.74 14.26
N PRO A 87 -3.39 3.27 13.05
CA PRO A 87 -2.23 3.82 12.35
C PRO A 87 -2.27 5.33 12.18
N VAL A 88 -3.44 5.91 11.89
CA VAL A 88 -3.59 7.37 11.73
C VAL A 88 -3.38 8.10 13.05
N PHE A 89 -3.92 7.59 14.17
CA PHE A 89 -3.64 8.16 15.49
C PHE A 89 -2.15 8.08 15.86
N VAL A 90 -1.49 6.96 15.53
CA VAL A 90 -0.05 6.79 15.76
C VAL A 90 0.75 7.81 14.94
N LEU A 91 0.41 7.99 13.65
CA LEU A 91 1.05 9.00 12.80
C LEU A 91 0.80 10.42 13.32
N ALA A 92 -0.43 10.74 13.74
CA ALA A 92 -0.75 12.05 14.31
C ALA A 92 0.04 12.33 15.59
N ALA A 93 0.16 11.35 16.48
CA ALA A 93 0.96 11.46 17.70
C ALA A 93 2.46 11.64 17.37
N ASN A 94 2.99 10.86 16.43
CA ASN A 94 4.36 10.99 15.96
C ASN A 94 4.64 12.37 15.38
N ILE A 95 3.76 12.88 14.52
CA ILE A 95 3.85 14.22 13.94
C ILE A 95 3.83 15.26 15.05
N TYR A 96 2.84 15.22 15.94
CA TYR A 96 2.70 16.21 17.01
C TYR A 96 3.92 16.27 17.92
N VAL A 97 4.39 15.11 18.41
CA VAL A 97 5.53 15.05 19.32
C VAL A 97 6.82 15.46 18.61
N ALA A 98 7.10 14.90 17.43
CA ALA A 98 8.34 15.16 16.72
C ALA A 98 8.45 16.63 16.27
N PHE A 99 7.34 17.19 15.75
CA PHE A 99 7.25 18.60 15.38
C PHE A 99 7.40 19.50 16.63
N SER A 100 6.76 19.14 17.75
CA SER A 100 6.88 19.94 18.98
C SER A 100 8.31 20.00 19.52
N LEU A 101 9.07 18.90 19.42
CA LEU A 101 10.43 18.79 19.95
C LEU A 101 11.50 19.45 19.07
N CYS A 102 11.50 19.15 17.77
CA CYS A 102 12.57 19.53 16.85
C CYS A 102 12.03 20.09 15.51
N ASP A 103 10.81 20.61 15.50
CA ASP A 103 10.18 21.17 14.29
C ASP A 103 10.15 20.12 13.14
N LEU A 104 10.12 20.52 11.89
CA LEU A 104 10.15 19.62 10.73
C LEU A 104 11.36 18.69 10.69
N TYR A 105 12.50 19.11 11.26
CA TYR A 105 13.67 18.25 11.40
C TYR A 105 13.36 17.06 12.31
N GLY A 106 12.59 17.28 13.38
CA GLY A 106 12.06 16.20 14.22
C GLY A 106 11.20 15.21 13.43
N ILE A 107 10.33 15.69 12.54
CA ILE A 107 9.52 14.84 11.67
C ILE A 107 10.40 14.01 10.72
N ALA A 108 11.43 14.63 10.13
CA ALA A 108 12.40 13.93 9.30
C ALA A 108 13.14 12.83 10.08
N LEU A 109 13.54 13.12 11.34
CA LEU A 109 14.16 12.14 12.23
C LEU A 109 13.19 11.01 12.61
N ALA A 110 11.91 11.31 12.85
CA ALA A 110 10.90 10.30 13.10
C ALA A 110 10.69 9.40 11.88
N ALA A 111 10.69 9.97 10.67
CA ALA A 111 10.62 9.21 9.43
C ALA A 111 11.83 8.27 9.29
N LEU A 112 13.04 8.77 9.54
CA LEU A 112 14.26 7.97 9.55
C LEU A 112 14.23 6.90 10.64
N GLY A 113 13.71 7.22 11.82
CA GLY A 113 13.52 6.28 12.92
C GLY A 113 12.61 5.12 12.56
N MET A 114 11.48 5.40 11.89
CA MET A 114 10.57 4.36 11.37
C MET A 114 11.25 3.43 10.37
N LEU A 115 12.19 3.95 9.57
CA LEU A 115 12.97 3.19 8.59
C LEU A 115 14.35 2.74 9.10
N SER A 116 14.66 2.93 10.39
CA SER A 116 15.99 2.62 10.92
C SER A 116 16.32 1.12 10.89
N THR A 117 15.29 0.28 10.89
CA THR A 117 15.36 -1.18 10.76
C THR A 117 14.96 -1.65 9.35
N LEU A 118 15.07 -0.78 8.33
CA LEU A 118 14.65 -1.07 6.95
C LEU A 118 15.28 -2.36 6.40
N ALA A 119 16.54 -2.66 6.73
CA ALA A 119 17.18 -3.91 6.27
C ALA A 119 16.42 -5.17 6.75
N THR A 120 15.97 -5.18 8.01
CA THR A 120 15.13 -6.24 8.55
C THR A 120 13.74 -6.22 7.91
N GLY A 121 13.15 -5.04 7.77
CA GLY A 121 11.85 -4.86 7.11
C GLY A 121 11.82 -5.41 5.68
N LEU A 122 12.83 -5.08 4.87
CA LEU A 122 12.97 -5.58 3.50
C LEU A 122 13.26 -7.09 3.46
N THR A 123 14.01 -7.61 4.43
CA THR A 123 14.26 -9.06 4.52
C THR A 123 12.95 -9.84 4.72
N ILE A 124 12.10 -9.40 5.65
CA ILE A 124 10.82 -10.08 5.92
C ILE A 124 9.77 -9.85 4.82
N ASP A 125 9.81 -8.71 4.13
CA ASP A 125 8.94 -8.42 2.99
C ASP A 125 9.36 -9.27 1.78
N GLY A 126 10.66 -9.27 1.44
CA GLY A 126 11.22 -10.08 0.35
C GLY A 126 11.09 -11.59 0.55
N PHE A 127 10.97 -12.05 1.80
CA PHE A 127 10.68 -13.46 2.12
C PHE A 127 9.35 -13.94 1.53
N GLY A 128 8.34 -13.06 1.41
CA GLY A 128 7.01 -13.43 0.90
C GLY A 128 7.03 -13.87 -0.57
N PRO A 129 7.44 -13.00 -1.52
CA PRO A 129 7.51 -13.37 -2.94
C PRO A 129 8.45 -14.54 -3.24
N ILE A 130 9.50 -14.74 -2.43
CA ILE A 130 10.38 -15.92 -2.56
C ILE A 130 9.61 -17.21 -2.21
N SER A 131 8.83 -17.17 -1.12
CA SER A 131 8.03 -18.31 -0.67
C SER A 131 6.88 -18.65 -1.63
N ASP A 132 6.22 -17.64 -2.18
CA ASP A 132 5.18 -17.81 -3.20
C ASP A 132 5.74 -18.49 -4.47
N ASN A 133 6.86 -17.98 -5.00
CA ASN A 133 7.53 -18.60 -6.15
C ASN A 133 7.97 -20.04 -5.87
N ALA A 134 8.48 -20.32 -4.66
CA ALA A 134 8.84 -21.68 -4.27
C ALA A 134 7.63 -22.63 -4.30
N GLY A 135 6.47 -22.18 -3.83
CA GLY A 135 5.23 -22.95 -3.94
C GLY A 135 4.80 -23.16 -5.39
N GLY A 136 4.86 -22.11 -6.22
CA GLY A 136 4.54 -22.19 -7.65
C GLY A 136 5.42 -23.20 -8.39
N LEU A 137 6.73 -23.18 -8.15
CA LEU A 137 7.68 -24.15 -8.71
C LEU A 137 7.42 -25.58 -8.22
N ALA A 138 7.09 -25.75 -6.94
CA ALA A 138 6.75 -27.07 -6.39
C ALA A 138 5.51 -27.68 -7.08
N GLU A 139 4.49 -26.87 -7.36
CA GLU A 139 3.29 -27.30 -8.09
C GLU A 139 3.62 -27.65 -9.55
N LEU A 140 4.36 -26.78 -10.24
CA LEU A 140 4.75 -26.97 -11.65
C LEU A 140 5.68 -28.17 -11.86
N ALA A 141 6.50 -28.51 -10.87
CA ALA A 141 7.39 -29.67 -10.88
C ALA A 141 6.74 -30.95 -10.33
N GLU A 142 5.44 -30.92 -10.02
CA GLU A 142 4.67 -32.06 -9.49
C GLU A 142 5.30 -32.69 -8.23
N PHE A 143 5.87 -31.85 -7.35
CA PHE A 143 6.43 -32.34 -6.10
C PHE A 143 5.36 -32.92 -5.16
N PRO A 144 5.73 -33.78 -4.20
CA PRO A 144 4.79 -34.37 -3.25
C PRO A 144 3.96 -33.30 -2.52
N PRO A 145 2.68 -33.59 -2.18
CA PRO A 145 1.78 -32.62 -1.56
C PRO A 145 2.33 -31.95 -0.29
N GLU A 146 3.13 -32.68 0.49
CA GLU A 146 3.78 -32.19 1.71
C GLU A 146 4.70 -30.98 1.45
N VAL A 147 5.32 -30.90 0.25
CA VAL A 147 6.13 -29.74 -0.12
C VAL A 147 5.25 -28.52 -0.33
N ARG A 148 4.12 -28.69 -1.04
CA ARG A 148 3.15 -27.61 -1.29
C ARG A 148 2.53 -27.12 0.01
N GLU A 149 2.19 -28.02 0.94
CA GLU A 149 1.67 -27.68 2.27
C GLU A 149 2.66 -26.81 3.07
N ARG A 150 3.95 -27.15 3.04
CA ARG A 150 4.99 -26.34 3.70
C ARG A 150 5.15 -24.98 3.04
N THR A 151 5.17 -24.91 1.71
CA THR A 151 5.29 -23.63 1.00
C THR A 151 4.05 -22.75 1.19
N ASP A 152 2.85 -23.33 1.23
CA ASP A 152 1.60 -22.59 1.47
C ASP A 152 1.61 -21.95 2.88
N ALA A 153 2.19 -22.62 3.88
CA ALA A 153 2.36 -22.05 5.22
C ALA A 153 3.35 -20.88 5.24
N LEU A 154 4.48 -20.99 4.52
CA LEU A 154 5.46 -19.90 4.39
C LEU A 154 4.88 -18.71 3.62
N ASP A 155 4.16 -18.96 2.54
CA ASP A 155 3.48 -17.96 1.72
C ASP A 155 2.38 -17.22 2.52
N ALA A 156 1.62 -17.91 3.37
CA ALA A 156 0.66 -17.27 4.28
C ALA A 156 1.34 -16.31 5.28
N ALA A 157 2.51 -16.68 5.82
CA ALA A 157 3.30 -15.78 6.65
C ALA A 157 3.84 -14.59 5.82
N GLY A 158 4.31 -14.87 4.60
CA GLY A 158 4.80 -13.89 3.63
C GLY A 158 3.78 -12.80 3.28
N ASN A 159 2.51 -13.15 3.12
CA ASN A 159 1.44 -12.17 2.92
C ASN A 159 1.30 -11.17 4.07
N THR A 160 1.45 -11.68 5.30
CA THR A 160 1.34 -10.85 6.50
C THR A 160 2.55 -9.93 6.60
N THR A 161 3.76 -10.44 6.35
CA THR A 161 4.98 -9.62 6.34
C THR A 161 4.99 -8.59 5.22
N ALA A 162 4.44 -8.91 4.04
CA ALA A 162 4.24 -7.97 2.94
C ALA A 162 3.26 -6.85 3.32
N ALA A 163 2.16 -7.16 4.01
CA ALA A 163 1.25 -6.15 4.53
C ALA A 163 1.93 -5.24 5.57
N ILE A 164 2.70 -5.82 6.50
CA ILE A 164 3.50 -5.05 7.47
C ILE A 164 4.49 -4.12 6.72
N GLY A 165 5.21 -4.64 5.72
CA GLY A 165 6.13 -3.87 4.88
C GLY A 165 5.45 -2.68 4.20
N LYS A 166 4.26 -2.91 3.62
CA LYS A 166 3.40 -1.85 3.04
C LYS A 166 3.01 -0.81 4.10
N GLY A 167 2.61 -1.23 5.30
CA GLY A 167 2.30 -0.35 6.42
C GLY A 167 3.47 0.56 6.84
N PHE A 168 4.69 -0.01 6.96
CA PHE A 168 5.91 0.74 7.22
C PHE A 168 6.24 1.73 6.08
N ALA A 169 6.08 1.30 4.83
CA ALA A 169 6.32 2.14 3.66
C ALA A 169 5.35 3.34 3.61
N ILE A 170 4.07 3.12 3.92
CA ILE A 170 3.05 4.18 3.96
C ILE A 170 3.28 5.14 5.13
N GLY A 171 3.50 4.61 6.33
CA GLY A 171 3.72 5.44 7.53
C GLY A 171 4.95 6.32 7.39
N SER A 172 6.06 5.75 6.90
CA SER A 172 7.28 6.51 6.63
C SER A 172 7.09 7.50 5.49
N ALA A 173 6.32 7.14 4.44
CA ALA A 173 5.97 8.06 3.37
C ALA A 173 5.23 9.29 3.86
N ALA A 174 4.29 9.12 4.80
CA ALA A 174 3.57 10.25 5.39
C ALA A 174 4.52 11.22 6.10
N LEU A 175 5.42 10.69 6.94
CA LEU A 175 6.37 11.49 7.68
C LEU A 175 7.40 12.16 6.77
N VAL A 176 7.98 11.44 5.79
CA VAL A 176 8.93 12.01 4.82
C VAL A 176 8.25 13.09 3.98
N SER A 177 7.03 12.85 3.51
CA SER A 177 6.32 13.82 2.66
C SER A 177 6.01 15.10 3.44
N LEU A 178 5.66 15.00 4.73
CA LEU A 178 5.50 16.17 5.59
C LEU A 178 6.82 16.91 5.85
N ALA A 179 7.92 16.19 6.02
CA ALA A 179 9.25 16.81 6.14
C ALA A 179 9.66 17.53 4.86
N LEU A 180 9.44 16.92 3.68
CA LEU A 180 9.69 17.54 2.37
C LEU A 180 8.78 18.74 2.11
N TYR A 181 7.53 18.66 2.54
CA TYR A 181 6.59 19.78 2.50
C TYR A 181 7.09 20.97 3.32
N GLY A 182 7.60 20.68 4.51
CA GLY A 182 8.25 21.66 5.34
C GLY A 182 9.52 22.25 4.71
N ALA A 183 10.36 21.42 4.10
CA ALA A 183 11.53 21.87 3.35
C ALA A 183 11.15 22.77 2.16
N PHE A 184 10.00 22.50 1.52
CA PHE A 184 9.45 23.36 0.46
C PHE A 184 9.11 24.76 1.00
N VAL A 185 8.48 24.84 2.18
CA VAL A 185 8.22 26.13 2.87
C VAL A 185 9.52 26.87 3.18
N VAL A 186 10.52 26.19 3.75
CA VAL A 186 11.83 26.80 4.07
C VAL A 186 12.52 27.29 2.80
N ARG A 187 12.46 26.49 1.72
CA ARG A 187 13.06 26.88 0.45
C ARG A 187 12.43 28.16 -0.09
N LEU A 188 11.12 28.31 0.01
CA LEU A 188 10.43 29.54 -0.38
C LEU A 188 10.83 30.75 0.49
N LYS A 189 11.02 30.57 1.80
CA LYS A 189 11.54 31.64 2.69
C LYS A 189 12.93 32.11 2.24
N SER A 190 13.81 31.20 1.85
CA SER A 190 15.17 31.52 1.41
C SER A 190 15.25 32.34 0.11
N LEU A 191 14.17 32.41 -0.65
CA LEU A 191 14.10 33.09 -1.95
C LEU A 191 13.59 34.54 -1.84
N ASP A 192 13.51 35.08 -0.61
CA ASP A 192 13.07 36.45 -0.30
C ASP A 192 11.72 36.79 -0.95
N VAL A 193 10.83 35.81 -0.91
CA VAL A 193 9.49 35.93 -1.47
C VAL A 193 8.62 36.59 -0.42
N ASP A 194 7.92 37.66 -0.81
CA ASP A 194 6.90 38.41 -0.04
C ASP A 194 5.63 37.58 0.25
N VAL A 195 5.79 36.26 0.42
CA VAL A 195 4.73 35.39 0.92
C VAL A 195 4.86 35.41 2.44
N ASP A 196 3.79 35.79 3.12
CA ASP A 196 3.69 35.65 4.57
C ASP A 196 3.69 34.15 4.93
N LEU A 197 4.88 33.59 5.08
CA LEU A 197 5.13 32.18 5.41
C LEU A 197 5.12 31.96 6.93
N SER A 198 4.43 32.82 7.69
CA SER A 198 4.09 32.59 9.10
C SER A 198 3.23 31.34 9.31
N GLY A 199 2.58 30.86 8.24
CA GLY A 199 1.95 29.56 8.13
C GLY A 199 1.21 29.42 6.80
N VAL A 200 0.88 28.19 6.40
CA VAL A 200 -0.01 27.96 5.26
C VAL A 200 -1.44 28.19 5.73
N ASN A 201 -2.06 29.30 5.29
CA ASN A 201 -3.46 29.58 5.60
C ASN A 201 -4.39 28.69 4.76
N VAL A 202 -5.02 27.71 5.41
CA VAL A 202 -6.00 26.82 4.76
C VAL A 202 -7.26 27.57 4.34
N LEU A 203 -7.61 28.70 4.96
CA LEU A 203 -8.78 29.50 4.60
C LEU A 203 -8.57 30.39 3.36
N GLU A 204 -7.35 30.42 2.82
CA GLU A 204 -7.09 31.10 1.56
C GLU A 204 -7.81 30.36 0.41
N PRO A 205 -8.62 31.04 -0.45
CA PRO A 205 -9.45 30.38 -1.45
C PRO A 205 -8.71 29.40 -2.37
N ILE A 206 -7.54 29.80 -2.88
CA ILE A 206 -6.72 28.94 -3.76
C ILE A 206 -6.19 27.73 -2.99
N THR A 207 -5.68 27.94 -1.78
CA THR A 207 -5.18 26.85 -0.93
C THR A 207 -6.28 25.84 -0.63
N PHE A 208 -7.47 26.29 -0.25
CA PHE A 208 -8.60 25.40 0.06
C PHE A 208 -9.10 24.65 -1.19
N ALA A 209 -9.23 25.34 -2.32
CA ALA A 209 -9.64 24.72 -3.59
C ALA A 209 -8.68 23.60 -4.00
N PHE A 210 -7.36 23.87 -3.93
CA PHE A 210 -6.36 22.87 -4.25
C PHE A 210 -6.18 21.80 -3.17
N LEU A 211 -6.59 22.05 -1.93
CA LEU A 211 -6.68 21.01 -0.91
C LEU A 211 -7.75 19.98 -1.27
N LEU A 212 -8.90 20.43 -1.79
CA LEU A 212 -9.94 19.52 -2.29
C LEU A 212 -9.45 18.75 -3.53
N ILE A 213 -8.83 19.43 -4.50
CA ILE A 213 -8.26 18.80 -5.70
C ILE A 213 -7.17 17.79 -5.31
N GLY A 214 -6.25 18.18 -4.42
CA GLY A 214 -5.19 17.33 -3.91
C GLY A 214 -5.73 16.08 -3.23
N SER A 215 -6.80 16.21 -2.43
CA SER A 215 -7.45 15.08 -1.78
C SER A 215 -8.09 14.09 -2.76
N MET A 216 -8.44 14.54 -3.97
CA MET A 216 -9.00 13.72 -5.03
C MET A 216 -7.92 12.97 -5.84
N ILE A 217 -6.69 13.50 -5.95
CA ILE A 217 -5.61 12.87 -6.74
C ILE A 217 -5.39 11.38 -6.41
N PRO A 218 -5.36 10.95 -5.13
CA PRO A 218 -5.18 9.54 -4.78
C PRO A 218 -6.30 8.64 -5.32
N TYR A 219 -7.54 9.13 -5.34
CA TYR A 219 -8.68 8.42 -5.90
C TYR A 219 -8.61 8.34 -7.42
N TRP A 220 -8.19 9.42 -8.08
CA TRP A 220 -7.98 9.41 -9.53
C TRP A 220 -6.85 8.45 -9.91
N PHE A 221 -5.75 8.48 -9.17
CA PHE A 221 -4.64 7.55 -9.35
C PHE A 221 -5.11 6.09 -9.19
N ALA A 222 -5.80 5.78 -8.09
CA ALA A 222 -6.33 4.44 -7.83
C ALA A 222 -7.33 3.98 -8.92
N ALA A 223 -8.19 4.89 -9.40
CA ALA A 223 -9.12 4.57 -10.48
C ALA A 223 -8.40 4.22 -11.79
N LEU A 224 -7.32 4.93 -12.14
CA LEU A 224 -6.51 4.62 -13.32
C LEU A 224 -5.84 3.25 -13.17
N THR A 225 -5.17 3.00 -12.05
CA THR A 225 -4.43 1.74 -11.83
C THR A 225 -5.36 0.54 -11.74
N MET A 226 -6.47 0.65 -11.00
CA MET A 226 -7.46 -0.42 -10.90
C MET A 226 -8.09 -0.76 -12.24
N LYS A 227 -8.50 0.25 -13.02
CA LYS A 227 -9.07 0.03 -14.36
C LYS A 227 -8.06 -0.64 -15.30
N SER A 228 -6.79 -0.24 -15.21
CA SER A 228 -5.70 -0.81 -16.01
C SER A 228 -5.51 -2.29 -15.71
N VAL A 229 -5.46 -2.67 -14.44
CA VAL A 229 -5.37 -4.09 -14.03
C VAL A 229 -6.62 -4.85 -14.46
N GLY A 230 -7.81 -4.30 -14.26
CA GLY A 230 -9.07 -4.96 -14.65
C GLY A 230 -9.15 -5.26 -16.15
N LYS A 231 -8.67 -4.33 -16.99
CA LYS A 231 -8.59 -4.54 -18.44
C LYS A 231 -7.58 -5.64 -18.79
N ALA A 232 -6.37 -5.57 -18.25
CA ALA A 232 -5.33 -6.57 -18.49
C ALA A 232 -5.75 -7.98 -18.02
N ALA A 233 -6.41 -8.06 -16.86
CA ALA A 233 -6.95 -9.30 -16.32
C ALA A 233 -8.07 -9.86 -17.21
N GLY A 234 -8.95 -9.01 -17.74
CA GLY A 234 -9.97 -9.42 -18.70
C GLY A 234 -9.37 -10.04 -19.96
N GLU A 235 -8.38 -9.38 -20.56
CA GLU A 235 -7.64 -9.90 -21.72
C GLU A 235 -6.91 -11.23 -21.40
N MET A 236 -6.33 -11.34 -20.20
CA MET A 236 -5.69 -12.58 -19.73
C MET A 236 -6.70 -13.73 -19.59
N VAL A 237 -7.88 -13.47 -19.03
CA VAL A 237 -8.94 -14.47 -18.87
C VAL A 237 -9.45 -14.96 -20.22
N GLU A 238 -9.66 -14.07 -21.19
CA GLU A 238 -10.06 -14.44 -22.54
C GLU A 238 -9.00 -15.30 -23.24
N GLU A 239 -7.72 -14.95 -23.10
CA GLU A 239 -6.62 -15.72 -23.67
C GLU A 239 -6.49 -17.11 -23.04
N VAL A 240 -6.58 -17.22 -21.71
CA VAL A 240 -6.54 -18.53 -21.02
C VAL A 240 -7.73 -19.39 -21.44
N LYS A 241 -8.94 -18.83 -21.54
CA LYS A 241 -10.12 -19.54 -22.06
C LYS A 241 -9.91 -20.00 -23.50
N ARG A 242 -9.35 -19.14 -24.36
CA ARG A 242 -9.01 -19.49 -25.74
C ARG A 242 -8.08 -20.70 -25.77
N GLN A 243 -6.98 -20.68 -25.02
CA GLN A 243 -6.03 -21.79 -24.97
C GLN A 243 -6.67 -23.08 -24.44
N PHE A 244 -7.50 -23.01 -23.39
CA PHE A 244 -8.21 -24.18 -22.85
C PHE A 244 -9.24 -24.78 -23.81
N SER A 245 -9.77 -23.98 -24.76
CA SER A 245 -10.71 -24.45 -25.78
C SER A 245 -10.04 -25.08 -27.01
N LEU A 246 -8.72 -24.95 -27.17
CA LEU A 246 -8.01 -25.55 -28.30
C LEU A 246 -8.00 -27.08 -28.18
N THR A 247 -8.30 -27.75 -29.30
CA THR A 247 -8.31 -29.21 -29.40
C THR A 247 -7.25 -29.68 -30.39
N ASP A 248 -6.53 -30.73 -30.02
CA ASP A 248 -5.53 -31.37 -30.87
C ASP A 248 -6.15 -32.26 -31.95
N SER A 249 -5.30 -32.93 -32.73
CA SER A 249 -5.73 -33.83 -33.81
C SER A 249 -6.57 -35.01 -33.33
N GLN A 250 -6.54 -35.33 -32.03
CA GLN A 250 -7.31 -36.41 -31.38
C GLN A 250 -8.51 -35.88 -30.58
N GLY A 251 -8.80 -34.57 -30.66
CA GLY A 251 -9.88 -33.92 -29.92
C GLY A 251 -9.60 -33.68 -28.44
N LYS A 252 -8.35 -33.82 -27.98
CA LYS A 252 -7.96 -33.53 -26.59
C LYS A 252 -7.57 -32.06 -26.45
N THR A 253 -7.93 -31.48 -25.31
CA THR A 253 -7.51 -30.14 -24.88
C THR A 253 -6.29 -30.21 -23.96
N ILE A 254 -5.73 -29.04 -23.64
CA ILE A 254 -4.68 -28.88 -22.61
C ILE A 254 -5.14 -29.47 -21.26
N LEU A 255 -6.41 -29.26 -20.89
CA LEU A 255 -6.98 -29.74 -19.62
C LEU A 255 -7.11 -31.27 -19.55
N THR A 256 -7.29 -31.91 -20.70
CA THR A 256 -7.39 -33.38 -20.82
C THR A 256 -6.05 -34.05 -21.12
N GLY A 257 -4.94 -33.30 -21.02
CA GLY A 257 -3.58 -33.82 -21.19
C GLY A 257 -3.16 -34.05 -22.64
N SER A 258 -3.51 -33.13 -23.56
CA SER A 258 -2.94 -33.13 -24.91
C SER A 258 -1.41 -33.08 -24.86
N THR A 259 -0.74 -33.90 -25.67
CA THR A 259 0.72 -33.89 -25.83
C THR A 259 1.18 -33.01 -27.00
N GLU A 260 0.25 -32.65 -27.90
CA GLU A 260 0.50 -31.83 -29.08
C GLU A 260 0.34 -30.33 -28.77
N ILE A 261 -0.65 -29.97 -27.96
CA ILE A 261 -0.94 -28.58 -27.60
C ILE A 261 -0.40 -28.31 -26.20
N LYS A 262 0.65 -27.49 -26.12
CA LYS A 262 1.21 -26.99 -24.87
C LYS A 262 0.68 -25.58 -24.56
N PRO A 263 0.59 -25.18 -23.28
CA PRO A 263 0.27 -23.81 -22.91
C PRO A 263 1.25 -22.82 -23.54
N ASP A 264 0.74 -21.75 -24.12
CA ASP A 264 1.53 -20.64 -24.65
C ASP A 264 1.69 -19.58 -23.56
N TYR A 265 2.80 -19.68 -22.82
CA TYR A 265 3.15 -18.74 -21.77
C TYR A 265 3.57 -17.37 -22.31
N ASP A 266 4.22 -17.33 -23.49
CA ASP A 266 4.71 -16.09 -24.11
C ASP A 266 3.56 -15.15 -24.44
N ARG A 267 2.40 -15.71 -24.83
CA ARG A 267 1.21 -14.92 -25.08
C ARG A 267 0.68 -14.22 -23.83
N CYS A 268 0.59 -14.94 -22.72
CA CYS A 268 0.21 -14.38 -21.42
C CYS A 268 1.20 -13.29 -20.96
N ILE A 269 2.51 -13.57 -21.08
CA ILE A 269 3.58 -12.60 -20.78
C ILE A 269 3.45 -11.34 -21.65
N SER A 270 3.16 -11.50 -22.95
CA SER A 270 3.00 -10.37 -23.86
C SER A 270 1.80 -9.49 -23.49
N ILE A 271 0.69 -10.05 -23.02
CA ILE A 271 -0.51 -9.29 -22.63
C ILE A 271 -0.17 -8.41 -21.42
N SER A 272 0.36 -9.00 -20.35
CA SER A 272 0.71 -8.26 -19.13
C SER A 272 1.79 -7.21 -19.40
N THR A 273 2.82 -7.53 -20.20
CA THR A 273 3.91 -6.60 -20.54
C THR A 273 3.45 -5.40 -21.35
N LYS A 274 2.63 -5.62 -22.39
CA LYS A 274 2.14 -4.51 -23.22
C LYS A 274 1.20 -3.60 -22.44
N SER A 275 0.34 -4.19 -21.61
CA SER A 275 -0.58 -3.42 -20.79
C SER A 275 0.16 -2.61 -19.72
N SER A 276 1.12 -3.21 -19.00
CA SER A 276 1.85 -2.51 -17.93
C SER A 276 2.65 -1.32 -18.47
N LEU A 277 3.38 -1.48 -19.58
CA LEU A 277 4.18 -0.42 -20.19
C LEU A 277 3.33 0.75 -20.72
N LYS A 278 2.15 0.46 -21.25
CA LYS A 278 1.25 1.49 -21.78
C LYS A 278 0.52 2.22 -20.67
N GLU A 279 -0.07 1.47 -19.75
CA GLU A 279 -0.98 2.01 -18.75
C GLU A 279 -0.25 2.69 -17.58
N MET A 280 1.06 2.45 -17.37
CA MET A 280 1.86 3.16 -16.34
C MET A 280 2.06 4.66 -16.63
N ILE A 281 1.91 5.09 -17.88
CA ILE A 281 2.20 6.47 -18.31
C ILE A 281 1.22 7.45 -17.69
N ALA A 282 -0.08 7.18 -17.74
CA ALA A 282 -1.11 8.12 -17.28
C ALA A 282 -1.04 8.37 -15.76
N PRO A 283 -0.94 7.35 -14.88
CA PRO A 283 -0.72 7.57 -13.46
C PRO A 283 0.60 8.32 -13.17
N GLY A 284 1.68 8.01 -13.88
CA GLY A 284 2.96 8.72 -13.73
C GLY A 284 2.86 10.20 -14.10
N ALA A 285 2.22 10.49 -15.23
CA ALA A 285 1.97 11.86 -15.70
C ALA A 285 1.07 12.65 -14.74
N LEU A 286 0.07 11.99 -14.13
CA LEU A 286 -0.78 12.61 -13.12
C LEU A 286 0.03 13.08 -11.91
N VAL A 287 0.90 12.22 -11.38
CA VAL A 287 1.67 12.49 -10.15
C VAL A 287 2.73 13.56 -10.36
N ILE A 288 3.46 13.51 -11.48
CA ILE A 288 4.51 14.49 -11.80
C ILE A 288 3.89 15.80 -12.30
N GLY A 289 2.81 15.71 -13.09
CA GLY A 289 2.16 16.85 -13.72
C GLY A 289 1.36 17.70 -12.74
N SER A 290 0.73 17.10 -11.71
CA SER A 290 -0.17 17.87 -10.84
C SER A 290 0.50 19.02 -10.08
N PRO A 291 1.70 18.88 -9.47
CA PRO A 291 2.37 20.01 -8.84
C PRO A 291 2.86 21.02 -9.86
N LEU A 292 3.30 20.57 -11.05
CA LEU A 292 3.78 21.45 -12.12
C LEU A 292 2.65 22.35 -12.64
N VAL A 293 1.47 21.78 -12.91
CA VAL A 293 0.29 22.53 -13.35
C VAL A 293 -0.19 23.47 -12.25
N ALA A 294 -0.34 22.98 -11.02
CA ALA A 294 -0.78 23.80 -9.89
C ALA A 294 0.17 24.99 -9.66
N GLY A 295 1.48 24.72 -9.60
CA GLY A 295 2.49 25.74 -9.33
C GLY A 295 2.71 26.73 -10.47
N THR A 296 2.58 26.30 -11.73
CA THR A 296 2.75 27.19 -12.89
C THR A 296 1.58 28.14 -13.06
N PHE A 297 0.34 27.66 -12.93
CA PHE A 297 -0.86 28.45 -13.26
C PHE A 297 -1.52 29.13 -12.05
N PHE A 298 -1.31 28.60 -10.84
CA PHE A 298 -1.99 29.07 -9.62
C PHE A 298 -1.04 29.37 -8.46
N GLY A 299 0.27 29.28 -8.71
CA GLY A 299 1.32 29.65 -7.75
C GLY A 299 1.50 28.67 -6.58
N VAL A 300 2.29 29.10 -5.60
CA VAL A 300 2.73 28.26 -4.48
C VAL A 300 1.59 27.90 -3.52
N GLN A 301 0.56 28.74 -3.41
CA GLN A 301 -0.65 28.52 -2.60
C GLN A 301 -1.41 27.28 -3.08
N ALA A 302 -1.52 27.11 -4.40
CA ALA A 302 -2.13 25.92 -4.98
C ALA A 302 -1.33 24.65 -4.68
N VAL A 303 0.00 24.74 -4.75
CA VAL A 303 0.89 23.62 -4.40
C VAL A 303 0.75 23.25 -2.92
N PHE A 304 0.63 24.23 -2.02
CA PHE A 304 0.39 23.98 -0.60
C PHE A 304 -0.90 23.19 -0.34
N GLY A 305 -2.01 23.63 -0.95
CA GLY A 305 -3.29 22.92 -0.91
C GLY A 305 -3.15 21.49 -1.46
N LEU A 306 -2.61 21.36 -2.66
CA LEU A 306 -2.45 20.09 -3.38
C LEU A 306 -1.67 19.05 -2.55
N LEU A 307 -0.52 19.44 -2.01
CA LEU A 307 0.33 18.56 -1.21
C LEU A 307 -0.36 18.16 0.10
N THR A 308 -1.00 19.11 0.77
CA THR A 308 -1.71 18.84 2.04
C THR A 308 -2.86 17.85 1.82
N GLY A 309 -3.72 18.11 0.83
CA GLY A 309 -4.85 17.25 0.50
C GLY A 309 -4.40 15.86 0.03
N SER A 310 -3.42 15.80 -0.87
CA SER A 310 -2.90 14.53 -1.38
C SER A 310 -2.27 13.69 -0.27
N LEU A 311 -1.52 14.31 0.64
CA LEU A 311 -0.92 13.62 1.80
C LEU A 311 -1.98 12.99 2.70
N VAL A 312 -2.93 13.79 3.21
CA VAL A 312 -3.91 13.30 4.20
C VAL A 312 -4.88 12.29 3.62
N SER A 313 -5.22 12.41 2.34
CA SER A 313 -6.09 11.48 1.62
C SER A 313 -5.37 10.17 1.27
N SER A 314 -4.15 10.26 0.73
CA SER A 314 -3.37 9.08 0.32
C SER A 314 -3.11 8.12 1.46
N VAL A 315 -2.82 8.61 2.67
CA VAL A 315 -2.55 7.76 3.84
C VAL A 315 -3.73 6.83 4.13
N GLN A 316 -4.95 7.37 4.13
CA GLN A 316 -6.16 6.59 4.42
C GLN A 316 -6.41 5.54 3.34
N LEU A 317 -6.31 5.95 2.07
CA LEU A 317 -6.58 5.09 0.93
C LEU A 317 -5.51 3.99 0.80
N ALA A 318 -4.24 4.32 1.00
CA ALA A 318 -3.14 3.38 0.92
C ALA A 318 -3.24 2.28 2.00
N ILE A 319 -3.53 2.64 3.25
CA ILE A 319 -3.68 1.68 4.35
C ILE A 319 -4.90 0.79 4.11
N SER A 320 -6.06 1.39 3.84
CA SER A 320 -7.30 0.63 3.65
C SER A 320 -7.19 -0.35 2.48
N MET A 321 -6.67 0.09 1.32
CA MET A 321 -6.53 -0.78 0.15
C MET A 321 -5.55 -1.94 0.41
N SER A 322 -4.40 -1.65 1.00
CA SER A 322 -3.37 -2.66 1.29
C SER A 322 -3.89 -3.71 2.28
N ASN A 323 -4.58 -3.27 3.33
CA ASN A 323 -5.09 -4.16 4.37
C ASN A 323 -6.32 -4.95 3.93
N SER A 324 -7.25 -4.35 3.17
CA SER A 324 -8.37 -5.09 2.57
C SER A 324 -7.87 -6.22 1.67
N GLY A 325 -6.92 -5.93 0.77
CA GLY A 325 -6.37 -6.97 -0.10
C GLY A 325 -5.61 -8.05 0.66
N GLY A 326 -4.78 -7.68 1.65
CA GLY A 326 -4.08 -8.66 2.48
C GLY A 326 -5.05 -9.55 3.27
N ALA A 327 -6.14 -8.99 3.77
CA ALA A 327 -7.18 -9.72 4.49
C ALA A 327 -7.96 -10.68 3.58
N TRP A 328 -8.32 -10.28 2.35
CA TRP A 328 -8.98 -11.17 1.40
C TRP A 328 -8.10 -12.37 1.00
N ASP A 329 -6.81 -12.14 0.77
CA ASP A 329 -5.88 -13.22 0.42
C ASP A 329 -5.73 -14.21 1.58
N ASN A 330 -5.50 -13.71 2.79
CA ASN A 330 -5.39 -14.56 3.96
C ASN A 330 -6.73 -15.22 4.36
N CYS A 331 -7.87 -14.61 4.04
CA CYS A 331 -9.19 -15.24 4.14
C CYS A 331 -9.30 -16.45 3.20
N LYS A 332 -8.89 -16.31 1.94
CA LYS A 332 -8.81 -17.42 0.97
C LYS A 332 -7.90 -18.54 1.49
N LYS A 333 -6.70 -18.19 1.97
CA LYS A 333 -5.75 -19.16 2.55
C LYS A 333 -6.28 -19.83 3.81
N TYR A 334 -7.03 -19.13 4.66
CA TYR A 334 -7.66 -19.68 5.85
C TYR A 334 -8.64 -20.81 5.53
N ILE A 335 -9.53 -20.58 4.56
CA ILE A 335 -10.52 -21.57 4.12
C ILE A 335 -9.82 -22.72 3.40
N LYS A 336 -8.92 -22.43 2.44
CA LYS A 336 -8.19 -23.43 1.65
C LYS A 336 -7.33 -24.34 2.54
N GLY A 337 -6.69 -23.79 3.57
CA GLY A 337 -5.87 -24.52 4.54
C GLY A 337 -6.66 -25.35 5.54
N GLY A 338 -8.00 -25.23 5.57
CA GLY A 338 -8.83 -25.99 6.49
C GLY A 338 -8.60 -25.63 7.96
N HIS A 339 -8.19 -24.40 8.24
CA HIS A 339 -7.86 -23.89 9.58
C HIS A 339 -9.11 -23.52 10.41
N SER A 340 -10.30 -23.64 9.83
CA SER A 340 -11.57 -23.39 10.51
C SER A 340 -12.07 -24.64 11.23
N ASP A 341 -12.54 -24.45 12.46
CA ASP A 341 -13.29 -25.48 13.19
C ASP A 341 -14.70 -25.67 12.61
N ASP A 342 -15.20 -24.67 11.87
CA ASP A 342 -16.48 -24.72 11.18
C ASP A 342 -16.41 -25.60 9.92
N PRO A 343 -17.19 -26.70 9.83
CA PRO A 343 -17.17 -27.61 8.70
C PRO A 343 -17.53 -26.96 7.36
N GLU A 344 -18.32 -25.88 7.36
CA GLU A 344 -18.70 -25.16 6.13
C GLU A 344 -17.61 -24.20 5.64
N LEU A 345 -16.52 -24.04 6.39
CA LEU A 345 -15.35 -23.23 6.03
C LEU A 345 -14.07 -24.06 5.96
N ARG A 346 -14.16 -25.37 6.23
CA ARG A 346 -13.01 -26.26 6.23
C ARG A 346 -12.92 -26.96 4.88
N TYR A 347 -12.04 -26.46 4.02
CA TYR A 347 -11.86 -27.05 2.70
C TYR A 347 -11.27 -28.47 2.80
N VAL A 348 -11.92 -29.45 2.16
CA VAL A 348 -11.48 -30.86 2.12
C VAL A 348 -11.30 -31.27 0.66
N LYS A 349 -10.07 -31.62 0.26
CA LYS A 349 -9.77 -32.04 -1.13
C LYS A 349 -10.44 -33.37 -1.52
N ASN A 350 -10.58 -34.32 -0.59
CA ASN A 350 -11.11 -35.67 -0.85
C ASN A 350 -12.09 -36.11 0.25
N PRO A 351 -13.35 -35.62 0.25
CA PRO A 351 -14.37 -36.05 1.21
C PRO A 351 -14.77 -37.51 0.98
N LYS A 352 -14.90 -38.32 2.04
CA LYS A 352 -15.14 -39.77 1.95
C LYS A 352 -16.57 -40.17 2.29
N THR A 353 -17.23 -39.44 3.19
CA THR A 353 -18.62 -39.71 3.62
C THR A 353 -19.61 -38.72 3.00
N GLU A 354 -20.90 -39.07 2.94
CA GLU A 354 -21.95 -38.16 2.42
C GLU A 354 -22.09 -36.87 3.25
N VAL A 355 -21.89 -36.95 4.57
CA VAL A 355 -21.87 -35.78 5.46
C VAL A 355 -20.66 -34.90 5.18
N GLU A 356 -19.48 -35.49 4.97
CA GLU A 356 -18.28 -34.76 4.55
C GLU A 356 -18.44 -34.13 3.17
N LYS A 357 -19.09 -34.80 2.22
CA LYS A 357 -19.35 -34.25 0.88
C LYS A 357 -20.26 -33.02 0.94
N ALA A 358 -21.32 -33.05 1.75
CA ALA A 358 -22.21 -31.91 1.93
C ALA A 358 -21.49 -30.70 2.56
N ALA A 359 -20.68 -30.93 3.61
CA ALA A 359 -19.86 -29.89 4.22
C ALA A 359 -18.78 -29.35 3.27
N ALA A 360 -18.12 -30.25 2.51
CA ALA A 360 -17.13 -29.88 1.51
C ALA A 360 -17.72 -29.07 0.35
N GLY A 361 -18.98 -29.34 -0.04
CA GLY A 361 -19.71 -28.52 -1.02
C GLY A 361 -19.87 -27.08 -0.56
N LYS A 362 -20.33 -26.87 0.69
CA LYS A 362 -20.45 -25.53 1.28
C LYS A 362 -19.09 -24.84 1.46
N ALA A 363 -18.07 -25.58 1.91
CA ALA A 363 -16.71 -25.06 2.02
C ALA A 363 -16.11 -24.67 0.66
N ARG A 364 -16.50 -25.38 -0.42
CA ARG A 364 -16.11 -25.01 -1.79
C ARG A 364 -16.76 -23.72 -2.23
N GLU A 365 -18.06 -23.54 -1.97
CA GLU A 365 -18.76 -22.27 -2.27
C GLU A 365 -18.16 -21.10 -1.51
N ALA A 366 -17.86 -21.28 -0.21
CA ALA A 366 -17.20 -20.26 0.60
C ALA A 366 -15.77 -19.96 0.11
N HIS A 367 -15.02 -20.99 -0.30
CA HIS A 367 -13.71 -20.81 -0.90
C HIS A 367 -13.78 -20.02 -2.21
N ASP A 368 -14.71 -20.35 -3.10
CA ASP A 368 -14.87 -19.67 -4.38
C ASP A 368 -15.30 -18.19 -4.18
N ALA A 369 -16.11 -17.91 -3.15
CA ALA A 369 -16.39 -16.53 -2.71
C ALA A 369 -15.13 -15.81 -2.19
N ALA A 370 -14.28 -16.49 -1.43
CA ALA A 370 -13.02 -15.92 -0.94
C ALA A 370 -12.02 -15.65 -2.08
N VAL A 371 -11.96 -16.52 -3.09
CA VAL A 371 -11.16 -16.30 -4.31
C VAL A 371 -11.62 -15.05 -5.03
N GLN A 372 -12.94 -14.83 -5.15
CA GLN A 372 -13.45 -13.58 -5.75
C GLN A 372 -13.02 -12.35 -4.95
N GLY A 373 -13.11 -12.39 -3.62
CA GLY A 373 -12.60 -11.32 -2.75
C GLY A 373 -11.12 -11.05 -2.97
N ASP A 374 -10.29 -12.08 -3.03
CA ASP A 374 -8.85 -11.96 -3.26
C ASP A 374 -8.53 -11.35 -4.64
N THR A 375 -9.24 -11.75 -5.70
CA THR A 375 -9.05 -11.16 -7.04
C THR A 375 -9.46 -9.69 -7.11
N VAL A 376 -10.40 -9.24 -6.27
CA VAL A 376 -10.67 -7.80 -6.07
C VAL A 376 -9.52 -7.14 -5.29
N GLY A 377 -8.96 -7.87 -4.32
CA GLY A 377 -7.85 -7.46 -3.47
C GLY A 377 -6.49 -7.33 -4.15
N ASP A 378 -6.22 -8.06 -5.23
CA ASP A 378 -4.96 -8.03 -5.99
C ASP A 378 -4.58 -6.61 -6.47
N PRO A 379 -5.42 -5.91 -7.29
CA PRO A 379 -5.10 -4.54 -7.70
C PRO A 379 -5.11 -3.54 -6.53
N PHE A 380 -5.78 -3.87 -5.44
CA PHE A 380 -5.80 -3.08 -4.22
C PHE A 380 -4.44 -3.13 -3.52
N LYS A 381 -3.94 -4.32 -3.22
CA LYS A 381 -2.76 -4.52 -2.38
C LYS A 381 -1.45 -4.51 -3.15
N ASP A 382 -1.44 -4.77 -4.45
CA ASP A 382 -0.18 -4.94 -5.21
C ASP A 382 0.00 -3.93 -6.35
N THR A 383 -0.99 -3.07 -6.60
CA THR A 383 -0.86 -1.99 -7.60
C THR A 383 -1.19 -0.65 -6.99
N SER A 384 -2.44 -0.44 -6.58
CA SER A 384 -2.94 0.89 -6.23
C SER A 384 -2.49 1.32 -4.83
N GLY A 385 -2.77 0.51 -3.81
CA GLY A 385 -2.48 0.82 -2.40
C GLY A 385 -1.01 1.15 -2.13
N PRO A 386 -0.05 0.28 -2.49
CA PRO A 386 1.37 0.58 -2.30
C PRO A 386 1.84 1.78 -3.09
N ALA A 387 1.39 1.96 -4.34
CA ALA A 387 1.86 3.05 -5.18
C ALA A 387 1.45 4.44 -4.66
N LEU A 388 0.38 4.54 -3.86
CA LEU A 388 0.00 5.80 -3.21
C LEU A 388 1.08 6.33 -2.25
N ASN A 389 1.93 5.46 -1.68
CA ASN A 389 3.07 5.91 -0.88
C ASN A 389 4.09 6.69 -1.74
N ILE A 390 4.20 6.34 -3.02
CA ILE A 390 5.07 6.99 -4.00
C ILE A 390 4.42 8.30 -4.47
N VAL A 391 3.10 8.32 -4.68
CA VAL A 391 2.34 9.54 -5.01
C VAL A 391 2.67 10.67 -4.04
N MET A 392 2.58 10.39 -2.74
CA MET A 392 2.86 11.38 -1.68
C MET A 392 4.30 11.91 -1.74
N LYS A 393 5.28 11.00 -1.78
CA LYS A 393 6.72 11.36 -1.77
C LYS A 393 7.10 12.11 -3.04
N LEU A 394 6.63 11.65 -4.20
CA LEU A 394 7.01 12.17 -5.50
C LEU A 394 6.44 13.58 -5.71
N GLN A 395 5.19 13.83 -5.34
CA GLN A 395 4.63 15.18 -5.40
C GLN A 395 5.38 16.15 -4.50
N ALA A 396 5.73 15.72 -3.28
CA ALA A 396 6.47 16.55 -2.33
C ALA A 396 7.87 16.91 -2.84
N ILE A 397 8.63 15.95 -3.37
CA ILE A 397 9.98 16.21 -3.89
C ILE A 397 9.95 17.03 -5.18
N VAL A 398 9.01 16.78 -6.11
CA VAL A 398 8.84 17.60 -7.32
C VAL A 398 8.56 19.04 -6.92
N SER A 399 7.67 19.25 -5.94
CA SER A 399 7.36 20.60 -5.46
C SER A 399 8.56 21.31 -4.84
N LEU A 400 9.34 20.60 -4.04
CA LEU A 400 10.57 21.13 -3.45
C LEU A 400 11.59 21.54 -4.52
N VAL A 401 11.81 20.69 -5.54
CA VAL A 401 12.77 20.96 -6.62
C VAL A 401 12.36 22.18 -7.44
N PHE A 402 11.06 22.30 -7.76
CA PHE A 402 10.52 23.39 -8.58
C PHE A 402 10.09 24.63 -7.76
N ALA A 403 10.41 24.70 -6.47
CA ALA A 403 9.96 25.78 -5.59
C ALA A 403 10.29 27.19 -6.10
N ALA A 404 11.54 27.38 -6.56
CA ALA A 404 11.97 28.66 -7.11
C ALA A 404 11.21 29.04 -8.39
N TYR A 405 10.94 28.06 -9.24
CA TYR A 405 10.20 28.25 -10.49
C TYR A 405 8.73 28.62 -10.21
N PHE A 406 8.05 27.92 -9.29
CA PHE A 406 6.66 28.24 -8.93
C PHE A 406 6.54 29.61 -8.28
N SER A 407 7.51 30.00 -7.46
CA SER A 407 7.56 31.33 -6.88
C SER A 407 7.70 32.43 -7.93
N ALA A 408 8.50 32.20 -8.97
CA ALA A 408 8.66 33.16 -10.06
C ALA A 408 7.38 33.30 -10.90
N CYS A 409 6.68 32.18 -11.17
CA CYS A 409 5.43 32.20 -11.94
C CYS A 409 4.30 32.94 -11.23
N GLY A 410 4.19 32.83 -9.91
CA GLY A 410 3.15 33.51 -9.13
C GLY A 410 3.33 35.03 -8.95
N LYS A 411 4.42 35.62 -9.48
CA LYS A 411 4.67 37.07 -9.45
C LYS A 411 4.25 37.80 -10.73
N GLY A 412 3.90 37.07 -11.79
CA GLY A 412 3.35 37.60 -13.04
C GLY A 412 1.87 37.32 -13.14
#